data_AF-A0A7C1Q0P6-F1
#
_entry.id   AF-A0A7C1Q0P6-F1
#
_cell.length_a   1.000
_cell.length_b   1.000
_cell.length_c   1.000
_cell.angle_alpha   90.00
_cell.angle_beta   90.00
_cell.angle_gamma   90.00
#
_symmetry.space_group_name_H-M   'P 1'
#
loop_
_entity.id
_entity.type
_entity.pdbx_description
1 polymer ?
#
loop_
_entity_poly.entity_id
_entity_poly.type
_entity_poly.pdbx_seq_one_letter_code
_entity_poly.pdbx_strand_id
1 'polypeptide(L)' 'MKNTLIFITFILMVLGVLFLISGKKYPRIPSDSIHRGLKNETALCKGCHGPHGKAPLGKNHPPKFDCFKCHKHPRK' A
#
# COMPACT_ATOMS: atom_id res chain seq x y z
N MET A 1 26.71 11.58 -28.67
CA MET A 1 25.99 12.77 -28.16
C MET A 1 24.48 12.67 -28.39
N LYS A 2 23.99 12.66 -29.64
CA LYS A 2 22.54 12.61 -29.96
C LYS A 2 21.81 11.37 -29.41
N ASN A 3 22.40 10.19 -29.57
CA ASN A 3 21.81 8.94 -29.06
C ASN A 3 21.77 8.92 -27.52
N THR A 4 22.75 9.53 -26.87
CA THR A 4 22.82 9.70 -25.41
C THR A 4 21.68 10.61 -24.92
N LEU A 5 21.43 11.73 -25.60
CA LEU A 5 20.32 12.63 -25.28
C LEU A 5 18.96 11.94 -25.43
N ILE A 6 18.74 11.23 -26.53
CA ILE A 6 17.50 10.47 -26.77
C ILE A 6 17.27 9.43 -25.66
N PHE A 7 18.32 8.71 -25.27
CA PHE A 7 18.24 7.72 -24.21
C PHE A 7 17.91 8.32 -22.83
N ILE A 8 18.55 9.45 -22.49
CA ILE A 8 18.26 10.17 -21.24
C ILE A 8 16.81 10.66 -21.22
N THR A 9 16.34 11.26 -22.32
CA THR A 9 14.95 11.73 -22.43
C THR A 9 13.97 10.56 -22.28
N PHE A 10 14.25 9.41 -22.89
CA PHE A 10 13.42 8.22 -22.75
C PHE A 10 13.36 7.72 -21.30
N ILE A 11 14.49 7.66 -20.59
CA ILE A 11 14.52 7.28 -19.17
C ILE A 11 13.68 8.25 -18.33
N LEU A 12 13.86 9.56 -18.50
CA LEU A 12 13.10 10.56 -17.75
C LEU A 12 11.60 10.46 -18.03
N MET A 13 11.23 10.19 -19.27
CA MET A 13 9.82 9.97 -19.65
C MET A 13 9.25 8.74 -18.95
N VAL A 14 9.94 7.59 -18.98
CA VAL A 14 9.50 6.36 -18.29
C VAL A 14 9.38 6.60 -16.79
N LEU A 15 10.37 7.22 -16.16
CA LEU A 15 10.33 7.54 -14.73
C LEU A 15 9.19 8.50 -14.39
N GLY A 16 8.94 9.52 -15.22
CA GLY A 16 7.84 10.45 -15.05
C GLY A 16 6.48 9.77 -15.12
N VAL A 17 6.26 8.90 -16.10
CA VAL A 17 5.02 8.11 -16.23
C VAL A 17 4.82 7.19 -15.03
N LEU A 18 5.86 6.45 -14.63
CA LEU A 18 5.79 5.58 -13.46
C LEU A 18 5.48 6.37 -12.18
N PHE A 19 6.07 7.55 -12.01
CA PHE A 19 5.81 8.43 -10.87
C PHE A 19 4.34 8.85 -10.81
N LEU A 20 3.75 9.24 -11.93
CA LEU A 20 2.34 9.64 -12.00
C LEU A 20 1.37 8.48 -11.67
N ILE A 21 1.72 7.25 -12.07
CA ILE A 21 0.87 6.06 -11.82
C ILE A 21 1.06 5.51 -10.39
N SER A 22 2.17 5.82 -9.72
CA SER A 22 2.52 5.29 -8.39
C SER A 22 1.64 5.81 -7.23
N GLY A 23 0.59 6.60 -7.52
CA GLY A 23 -0.38 7.13 -6.56
C GLY A 23 -1.21 6.03 -5.86
N LYS A 24 -0.58 5.27 -4.96
CA LYS A 24 -1.25 4.23 -4.16
C LYS A 24 -2.20 4.87 -3.17
N LYS A 25 -3.50 4.68 -3.40
CA LYS A 25 -4.58 5.01 -2.47
C LYS A 25 -4.91 3.78 -1.64
N TYR A 26 -4.35 3.68 -0.44
CA TYR A 26 -4.74 2.68 0.56
C TYR A 26 -5.28 3.39 1.81
N PRO A 27 -6.28 2.83 2.49
CA PRO A 27 -6.77 3.38 3.75
C PRO A 27 -5.68 3.29 4.83
N ARG A 28 -5.66 4.26 5.73
CA ARG A 28 -4.83 4.20 6.94
C ARG A 28 -5.52 3.35 8.00
N ILE A 29 -4.73 2.82 8.92
CA ILE A 29 -5.27 2.13 10.09
C ILE A 29 -5.94 3.18 11.00
N PRO A 30 -7.12 2.92 11.57
CA PRO A 30 -7.73 3.83 12.55
C PRO A 30 -6.86 4.01 13.81
N SER A 31 -7.06 5.14 14.52
CA SER A 31 -6.46 5.41 15.84
C SER A 31 -7.37 5.03 17.01
N ASP A 32 -8.31 4.11 16.82
CA ASP A 32 -9.21 3.67 17.89
C ASP A 32 -8.54 2.72 18.89
N SER A 33 -9.25 2.36 19.96
CA SER A 33 -8.73 1.48 21.02
C SER A 33 -8.44 0.05 20.56
N ILE A 34 -9.08 -0.41 19.49
CA ILE A 34 -8.94 -1.77 18.97
C ILE A 34 -7.70 -1.86 18.09
N HIS A 35 -7.40 -0.80 17.34
CA HIS A 35 -6.25 -0.74 16.44
C HIS A 35 -4.99 -0.16 17.09
N ARG A 36 -5.13 0.57 18.21
CA ARG A 36 -3.98 1.10 18.96
C ARG A 36 -3.16 -0.04 19.58
N GLY A 37 -1.86 -0.03 19.31
CA GLY A 37 -0.92 -0.99 19.89
C GLY A 37 -0.88 -2.36 19.21
N LEU A 38 -1.71 -2.59 18.19
CA LEU A 38 -1.59 -3.80 17.37
C LEU A 38 -0.27 -3.80 16.61
N LYS A 39 0.44 -4.92 16.69
CA LYS A 39 1.62 -5.19 15.86
C LYS A 39 1.14 -5.75 14.51
N ASN A 40 2.04 -5.72 13.52
CA ASN A 40 1.79 -6.25 12.18
C ASN A 40 1.76 -7.78 12.19
N GLU A 41 0.74 -8.34 12.83
CA GLU A 41 0.52 -9.77 12.95
C GLU A 41 -0.71 -10.14 12.13
N THR A 42 -0.46 -10.76 10.98
CA THR A 42 -1.50 -11.06 9.99
C THR A 42 -2.66 -11.87 10.57
N ALA A 43 -2.40 -12.76 11.53
CA ALA A 43 -3.44 -13.55 12.19
C ALA A 43 -4.42 -12.65 12.97
N LEU A 44 -3.92 -11.69 13.74
CA LEU A 44 -4.75 -10.75 14.51
C LEU A 44 -5.61 -9.89 13.58
N CYS A 45 -5.02 -9.36 12.50
CA CYS A 45 -5.78 -8.55 11.54
C CYS A 45 -6.85 -9.38 10.81
N LYS A 46 -6.55 -10.63 10.45
CA LYS A 46 -7.49 -11.52 9.75
C LYS A 46 -8.66 -11.99 10.61
N GLY A 47 -8.61 -11.83 11.94
CA GLY A 47 -9.77 -12.09 12.80
C GLY A 47 -11.01 -11.26 12.41
N CYS A 48 -10.80 -9.99 12.04
CA CYS A 48 -11.87 -9.09 11.58
C CYS A 48 -11.84 -8.83 10.07
N HIS A 49 -10.66 -8.87 9.44
CA HIS A 49 -10.49 -8.60 8.01
C HIS A 49 -10.40 -9.86 7.13
N GLY A 50 -10.53 -11.05 7.69
CA GLY A 50 -10.60 -12.31 6.92
C GLY A 50 -11.87 -12.40 6.06
N PRO A 51 -11.98 -13.43 5.19
CA PRO A 51 -13.11 -13.59 4.25
C PRO A 51 -14.50 -13.58 4.90
N HIS A 52 -14.60 -14.03 6.16
CA HIS A 52 -15.84 -14.08 6.94
C HIS A 52 -15.82 -13.15 8.15
N GLY A 53 -14.85 -12.23 8.21
CA GLY A 53 -14.71 -11.28 9.31
C GLY A 53 -15.73 -10.14 9.22
N LYS A 54 -15.79 -9.31 10.28
CA LYS A 54 -16.71 -8.16 10.36
C LYS A 54 -16.46 -7.09 9.29
N ALA A 55 -15.24 -6.98 8.79
CA ALA A 55 -14.83 -5.98 7.80
C ALA A 55 -13.84 -6.62 6.80
N PRO A 56 -14.29 -7.55 5.94
CA PRO A 56 -13.41 -8.32 5.08
C PRO A 56 -12.60 -7.43 4.13
N LEU A 57 -11.41 -7.90 3.73
CA LEU A 57 -10.62 -7.24 2.69
C LEU A 57 -11.42 -7.11 1.39
N GLY A 58 -11.24 -6.00 0.68
CA GLY A 58 -11.89 -5.77 -0.61
C GLY A 58 -11.51 -6.80 -1.66
N LYS A 59 -12.38 -7.01 -2.67
CA LYS A 59 -12.21 -8.03 -3.73
C LYS A 59 -10.88 -7.92 -4.48
N ASN A 60 -10.36 -6.70 -4.62
CA ASN A 60 -9.10 -6.42 -5.32
C ASN A 60 -7.90 -6.29 -4.37
N HIS A 61 -8.05 -6.67 -3.10
CA HIS A 61 -6.96 -6.60 -2.15
C HIS A 61 -5.87 -7.62 -2.55
N PRO A 62 -4.62 -7.18 -2.75
CA PRO A 62 -3.57 -8.09 -3.16
C PRO A 62 -3.31 -9.14 -2.06
N PRO A 63 -2.96 -10.38 -2.41
CA PRO A 63 -2.58 -11.39 -1.43
C PRO A 63 -1.25 -10.97 -0.79
N LYS A 64 -1.33 -10.38 0.40
CA LYS A 64 -0.17 -9.94 1.17
C LYS A 64 -0.31 -10.36 2.63
N PHE A 65 0.81 -10.80 3.19
CA PHE A 65 0.95 -11.24 4.59
C PHE A 65 1.55 -10.15 5.49
N ASP A 66 1.54 -8.91 5.03
CA ASP A 66 2.18 -7.77 5.68
C ASP A 66 1.33 -6.53 5.42
N CYS A 67 0.42 -6.27 6.35
CA CYS A 67 -0.59 -5.23 6.23
C CYS A 67 0.05 -3.84 6.26
N PHE A 68 1.08 -3.67 7.10
CA PHE A 68 1.62 -2.33 7.42
C PHE A 68 2.54 -1.77 6.32
N LYS A 69 2.98 -2.61 5.36
CA LYS A 69 3.67 -2.16 4.13
C LYS A 69 2.88 -1.11 3.36
N CYS A 70 1.56 -1.24 3.34
CA CYS A 70 0.67 -0.27 2.72
C CYS A 70 -0.10 0.47 3.81
N HIS A 71 -0.81 -0.21 4.71
CA HIS A 71 -1.64 0.43 5.72
C HIS A 71 -0.82 1.01 6.87
N LYS A 72 -0.51 2.31 6.80
CA LYS A 72 0.22 3.01 7.86
C LYS A 72 -0.72 3.39 9.00
N HIS A 73 -0.21 3.34 10.24
CA HIS A 73 -0.86 4.00 11.36
C HIS A 73 -1.00 5.51 11.10
N PRO A 74 -2.04 6.14 11.67
CA PRO A 74 -2.13 7.59 11.63
C PRO A 74 -0.89 8.10 12.39
N ARG A 75 -0.23 9.12 11.82
CA ARG A 75 0.88 9.76 12.54
C ARG A 75 0.32 10.27 13.87
N LYS A 76 1.05 10.02 14.96
CA LYS A 76 0.81 10.69 16.24
C LYS A 76 0.75 12.19 16.04
#